data_AF-X6LQI4-F1
#
_entry.id   AF-X6LQI4-F1
#
_cell.length_a   1.000
_cell.length_b   1.000
_cell.length_c   1.000
_cell.angle_alpha   90.00
_cell.angle_beta   90.00
_cell.angle_gamma   90.00
#
_symmetry.space_group_name_H-M   'P 1'
#
loop_
_entity.id
_entity.type
_entity.pdbx_description
1 polymer ?
#
loop_
_entity_poly.entity_id
_entity_poly.type
_entity_poly.pdbx_seq_one_letter_code
_entity_poly.pdbx_strand_id
1 'polypeptide(L)'
;MFPFCFHLIQKYQKQIIIIIIIKQKTTFVEIEKLKKDIESKDNQILKIKQKIQVKQTQIIQQQENFEQKNKQINENKEEQKENIINDDSSLSIINTSSTLDFELVRSFKLNKTFTGHTSYVWSIDYSTFDDCQFICSGSNDKTVRIWDVDNNKQVQSFNGHSDQ
;
A
#
# COMPACT_ATOMS: atom_id res chain seq x y z
N MET A 1 -14.37 53.33 -59.21
CA MET A 1 -14.92 52.26 -58.35
C MET A 1 -13.84 51.48 -57.57
N PHE A 2 -12.62 51.33 -58.09
CA PHE A 2 -11.53 50.57 -57.46
C PHE A 2 -10.88 51.10 -56.14
N PRO A 3 -10.77 52.43 -55.89
CA PRO A 3 -10.03 52.93 -54.72
C PRO A 3 -10.66 52.58 -53.36
N PHE A 4 -11.99 52.52 -53.31
CA PHE A 4 -12.74 52.30 -52.07
C PHE A 4 -12.62 50.85 -51.57
N CYS A 5 -12.71 49.87 -52.48
CA CYS A 5 -12.46 48.46 -52.15
C CYS A 5 -11.04 48.23 -51.64
N PHE A 6 -10.04 48.85 -52.25
CA PHE A 6 -8.65 48.73 -51.82
C PHE A 6 -8.46 49.28 -50.39
N HIS A 7 -9.07 50.43 -50.08
CA HIS A 7 -9.02 51.02 -48.74
C HIS A 7 -9.70 50.13 -47.67
N LEU A 8 -10.85 49.53 -47.99
CA LEU A 8 -11.52 48.58 -47.08
C LEU A 8 -10.64 47.35 -46.82
N ILE A 9 -10.07 46.74 -47.86
CA ILE A 9 -9.20 45.55 -47.72
C ILE A 9 -8.00 45.87 -46.82
N GLN A 10 -7.33 47.01 -47.01
CA GLN A 10 -6.23 47.42 -46.13
C GLN A 10 -6.68 47.64 -44.68
N LYS A 11 -7.87 48.20 -44.46
CA LYS A 11 -8.43 48.38 -43.11
C LYS A 11 -8.71 47.03 -42.43
N TYR A 12 -9.30 46.07 -43.15
CA TYR A 12 -9.56 44.73 -42.65
C TYR A 12 -8.27 43.97 -42.35
N GLN A 13 -7.27 44.04 -43.23
CA GLN A 13 -5.98 43.40 -42.99
C GLN A 13 -5.28 43.98 -41.75
N LYS A 14 -5.26 45.31 -41.59
CA LYS A 14 -4.73 45.94 -40.37
C LYS A 14 -5.47 45.49 -39.12
N GLN A 15 -6.80 45.39 -39.17
CA GLN A 15 -7.61 44.95 -38.03
C GLN A 15 -7.34 43.50 -37.64
N ILE A 16 -7.19 42.60 -38.62
CA ILE A 16 -6.82 41.19 -38.39
C ILE A 16 -5.43 41.08 -37.74
N ILE A 17 -4.44 41.82 -38.25
CA ILE A 17 -3.07 41.84 -37.70
C ILE A 17 -3.10 42.31 -36.23
N ILE A 18 -3.86 43.37 -35.92
CA ILE A 18 -3.99 43.88 -34.55
C ILE A 18 -4.60 42.82 -33.62
N ILE A 19 -5.65 42.11 -34.05
CA ILE A 19 -6.28 41.05 -33.25
C ILE A 19 -5.29 39.90 -32.99
N ILE A 20 -4.51 39.50 -33.99
CA ILE A 20 -3.49 38.46 -33.84
C ILE A 20 -2.43 38.88 -32.82
N ILE A 21 -1.92 40.11 -32.91
CA ILE A 21 -0.91 40.65 -31.98
C ILE A 21 -1.46 40.68 -30.56
N ILE A 22 -2.70 41.13 -30.36
CA ILE A 22 -3.33 41.16 -29.04
C ILE A 22 -3.45 39.75 -28.48
N LYS A 23 -3.95 38.79 -29.28
CA LYS A 23 -4.06 37.38 -28.86
C LYS A 23 -2.71 36.76 -28.52
N GLN A 24 -1.68 37.01 -29.31
CA GLN A 24 -0.32 36.54 -29.03
C GLN A 24 0.24 37.15 -27.74
N LYS A 25 -0.04 38.43 -27.48
CA LYS A 25 0.40 39.10 -26.27
C LYS A 25 -0.31 38.56 -25.02
N THR A 26 -1.61 38.27 -25.11
CA THR A 26 -2.36 37.68 -24.00
C THR A 26 -1.86 36.26 -23.68
N THR A 27 -1.65 35.42 -24.70
CA THR A 27 -1.15 34.05 -24.48
C THR A 27 0.26 34.05 -23.90
N PHE A 28 1.12 34.97 -24.33
CA PHE A 28 2.47 35.12 -23.77
C PHE A 28 2.45 35.43 -22.26
N VAL A 29 1.56 36.34 -21.82
CA VAL A 29 1.42 36.69 -20.40
C VAL A 29 0.92 35.50 -19.58
N GLU A 30 -0.03 34.72 -20.11
CA GLU A 30 -0.52 33.51 -19.44
C GLU A 30 0.58 32.45 -19.30
N ILE A 31 1.39 32.24 -20.33
CA ILE A 31 2.52 31.30 -20.31
C ILE A 31 3.55 31.70 -19.24
N GLU A 32 3.90 32.98 -19.15
CA GLU A 32 4.84 33.49 -18.14
C GLU A 32 4.33 33.28 -16.70
N LYS A 33 3.01 33.45 -16.48
CA LYS A 33 2.39 33.16 -15.19
C LYS A 33 2.46 31.66 -14.86
N LEU A 34 2.07 30.81 -15.81
CA LEU A 34 2.13 29.35 -15.65
C LEU A 34 3.54 28.86 -15.37
N LYS A 35 4.55 29.44 -16.02
CA LYS A 35 5.96 29.10 -15.81
C LYS A 35 6.40 29.34 -14.36
N LYS A 36 6.02 30.49 -13.77
CA LYS A 36 6.31 30.79 -12.36
C LYS A 36 5.60 29.83 -11.41
N ASP A 37 4.35 29.47 -11.72
CA ASP A 37 3.59 28.51 -10.91
C ASP A 37 4.22 27.10 -10.94
N ILE A 38 4.73 26.67 -12.10
CA ILE A 38 5.47 25.41 -12.26
C ILE A 38 6.75 25.43 -11.42
N GLU A 39 7.55 26.50 -11.53
CA GLU A 39 8.80 26.62 -10.76
C GLU A 39 8.55 26.60 -9.24
N SER A 40 7.45 27.23 -8.79
CA SER A 40 7.04 27.17 -7.38
C SER A 40 6.68 25.73 -6.95
N LYS A 41 5.94 25.00 -7.78
CA LYS A 41 5.57 23.60 -7.52
C LYS A 41 6.79 22.68 -7.52
N ASP A 42 7.73 22.86 -8.44
CA ASP A 42 8.97 22.07 -8.49
C ASP A 42 9.80 22.23 -7.21
N ASN A 43 9.88 23.46 -6.69
CA ASN A 43 10.53 23.73 -5.41
C ASN A 43 9.83 23.04 -4.22
N GLN A 44 8.50 22.96 -4.23
CA GLN A 44 7.75 22.21 -3.21
C GLN A 44 8.01 20.70 -3.31
N ILE A 45 8.00 20.16 -4.53
CA ILE A 45 8.31 18.76 -4.81
C ILE A 45 9.73 18.43 -4.33
N LEU A 46 10.71 19.30 -4.56
CA LEU A 46 12.08 19.10 -4.10
C LEU A 46 12.16 19.01 -2.57
N LYS A 47 11.46 19.89 -1.85
CA LYS A 47 11.39 19.84 -0.37
C LYS A 47 10.73 18.55 0.12
N ILE A 48 9.66 18.10 -0.54
CA ILE A 48 8.99 16.84 -0.18
C ILE A 48 9.92 15.65 -0.44
N LYS A 49 10.61 15.62 -1.58
CA LYS A 49 11.58 14.57 -1.93
C LYS A 49 12.69 14.44 -0.90
N GLN A 50 13.25 15.58 -0.46
CA GLN A 50 14.24 15.60 0.62
C GLN A 50 13.69 15.03 1.94
N LYS A 51 12.47 15.44 2.34
CA LYS A 51 11.82 14.90 3.55
C LYS A 51 11.59 13.39 3.47
N ILE A 52 11.20 12.87 2.31
CA ILE A 52 11.02 11.44 2.08
C ILE A 52 12.35 10.71 2.21
N GLN A 53 13.41 11.22 1.59
CA GLN A 53 14.74 10.60 1.65
C GLN A 53 15.27 10.52 3.09
N VAL A 54 15.10 11.57 3.88
CA VAL A 54 15.47 11.58 5.31
C VAL A 54 14.66 10.54 6.11
N LYS A 55 13.36 10.40 5.84
CA LYS A 55 12.54 9.38 6.51
C LYS A 55 12.95 7.96 6.10
N GLN A 56 13.31 7.74 4.83
CA GLN A 56 13.78 6.44 4.35
C GLN A 56 15.06 6.01 5.07
N THR A 57 16.05 6.91 5.23
CA THR A 57 17.28 6.57 5.95
C THR A 57 17.03 6.29 7.43
N GLN A 58 16.11 7.01 8.06
CA GLN A 58 15.70 6.73 9.45
C GLN A 58 15.07 5.35 9.62
N ILE A 59 14.21 4.93 8.67
CA ILE A 59 13.58 3.60 8.70
C ILE A 59 14.63 2.51 8.54
N ILE A 60 15.56 2.65 7.59
CA ILE A 60 16.64 1.68 7.37
C ILE A 60 17.48 1.53 8.65
N GLN A 61 17.88 2.64 9.27
CA GLN A 61 18.65 2.61 10.50
C GLN A 61 17.89 1.93 11.66
N GLN A 62 16.57 2.14 11.75
CA GLN A 62 15.74 1.46 12.74
C GLN A 62 15.66 -0.06 12.49
N GLN A 63 15.58 -0.47 11.22
CA GLN A 63 15.59 -1.88 10.84
C GLN A 63 16.92 -2.56 11.22
N GLU A 64 18.05 -1.94 10.90
CA GLU A 64 19.37 -2.44 11.26
C GLU A 64 19.53 -2.59 12.79
N ASN A 65 19.08 -1.60 13.56
CA ASN A 65 19.09 -1.67 15.02
C ASN A 65 18.22 -2.82 15.55
N PHE A 66 17.06 -3.05 14.95
CA PHE A 66 16.16 -4.14 15.34
C PHE A 66 16.77 -5.51 15.02
N GLU A 67 17.41 -5.66 13.86
CA GLU A 67 18.13 -6.87 13.46
C GLU A 67 19.29 -7.19 14.40
N GLN A 68 20.12 -6.20 14.74
CA GLN A 68 21.21 -6.36 15.71
C GLN A 68 20.68 -6.80 17.08
N LYS A 69 19.59 -6.18 17.55
CA LYS A 69 18.96 -6.54 18.82
C LYS A 69 18.43 -7.98 18.82
N ASN A 70 17.84 -8.43 17.71
CA ASN A 70 17.37 -9.80 17.59
C ASN A 70 18.52 -10.81 17.58
N LYS A 71 19.64 -10.48 16.92
CA LYS A 71 20.84 -11.31 16.93
C LYS A 71 21.39 -11.48 18.35
N GLN A 72 21.51 -10.39 19.10
CA GLN A 72 21.97 -10.43 20.49
C GLN A 72 21.02 -11.24 21.41
N ILE A 73 19.70 -11.15 21.19
CA ILE A 73 18.74 -11.97 21.94
C ILE A 73 18.93 -13.46 21.67
N ASN A 74 19.25 -13.83 20.43
CA ASN A 74 19.47 -15.23 20.06
C ASN A 74 20.79 -15.76 20.65
N GLU A 75 21.88 -14.97 20.59
CA GLU A 75 23.16 -15.30 21.22
C GLU A 75 23.00 -15.51 22.75
N ASN A 76 22.30 -14.60 23.44
CA ASN A 76 22.03 -14.74 24.87
C ASN A 76 21.17 -15.98 25.21
N LYS A 77 20.29 -16.41 24.30
CA LYS A 77 19.50 -17.65 24.49
C LYS A 77 20.36 -18.90 24.31
N GLU A 78 21.34 -18.88 23.40
CA GLU A 78 22.27 -19.98 23.20
C GLU A 78 23.23 -20.12 24.39
N GLU A 79 23.78 -19.02 24.90
CA GLU A 79 24.61 -19.03 26.13
C GLU A 79 23.82 -19.53 27.35
N GLN A 80 22.54 -19.19 27.48
CA GLN A 80 21.69 -19.74 28.55
C GLN A 80 21.39 -21.24 28.37
N LYS A 81 21.25 -21.73 27.14
CA LYS A 81 21.08 -23.16 26.87
C LYS A 81 22.34 -23.96 27.18
N GLU A 82 23.53 -23.47 26.81
CA GLU A 82 24.79 -24.15 27.12
C GLU A 82 25.06 -24.23 28.64
N ASN A 83 24.62 -23.23 29.41
CA ASN A 83 24.69 -23.29 30.87
C ASN A 83 23.72 -24.30 31.50
N ILE A 84 22.63 -24.67 30.84
CA ILE A 84 21.65 -25.66 31.32
C ILE A 84 22.06 -27.10 30.93
N ILE A 85 22.83 -27.29 29.86
CA ILE A 85 23.21 -28.61 29.33
C ILE A 85 24.27 -29.32 30.20
N ASN A 86 24.93 -28.63 31.12
CA ASN A 86 25.96 -29.24 31.98
C ASN A 86 25.41 -30.15 33.10
N ASP A 87 24.09 -30.25 33.27
CA ASP A 87 23.45 -31.21 34.17
C ASP A 87 22.84 -32.37 33.36
N ASP A 88 23.55 -33.51 33.34
CA ASP A 88 23.30 -34.77 32.59
C ASP A 88 21.90 -35.40 32.74
N SER A 89 20.99 -34.80 33.51
CA SER A 89 19.60 -35.27 33.69
C SER A 89 18.63 -34.84 32.58
N SER A 90 19.01 -33.89 31.72
CA SER A 90 18.07 -33.19 30.82
C SER A 90 17.97 -33.75 29.40
N LEU A 91 18.90 -34.61 28.97
CA LEU A 91 18.94 -35.16 27.61
C LEU A 91 17.79 -36.12 27.28
N SER A 92 17.09 -36.64 28.29
CA SER A 92 15.96 -37.57 28.12
C SER A 92 14.64 -36.89 27.70
N ILE A 93 14.50 -35.59 27.94
CA ILE A 93 13.23 -34.86 27.71
C ILE A 93 13.06 -34.46 26.25
N ILE A 94 14.19 -34.19 25.56
CA ILE A 94 14.20 -33.60 24.22
C ILE A 94 13.84 -34.64 23.13
N ASN A 95 14.05 -35.92 23.40
CA ASN A 95 13.94 -36.98 22.38
C ASN A 95 12.59 -37.71 22.37
N THR A 96 11.64 -37.33 23.23
CA THR A 96 10.34 -38.00 23.36
C THR A 96 9.15 -37.14 23.01
N SER A 97 9.35 -35.87 22.68
CA SER A 97 8.26 -34.92 22.54
C SER A 97 8.13 -34.44 21.09
N SER A 98 7.17 -35.04 20.38
CA SER A 98 6.43 -34.43 19.26
C SER A 98 5.70 -33.12 19.66
N THR A 99 6.10 -32.52 20.78
CA THR A 99 5.47 -31.39 21.47
C THR A 99 6.04 -30.04 21.02
N LEU A 100 7.09 -30.03 20.19
CA LEU A 100 7.64 -28.79 19.61
C LEU A 100 6.63 -28.02 18.75
N ASP A 101 5.52 -28.64 18.35
CA ASP A 101 4.57 -28.00 17.43
C ASP A 101 3.40 -27.28 18.12
N PHE A 102 3.14 -27.47 19.42
CA PHE A 102 1.99 -26.82 20.07
C PHE A 102 2.31 -25.46 20.70
N GLU A 103 3.52 -25.29 21.24
CA GLU A 103 3.91 -24.02 21.87
C GLU A 103 4.17 -22.92 20.83
N LEU A 104 4.75 -23.29 19.69
CA LEU A 104 4.92 -22.41 18.54
C LEU A 104 3.56 -22.01 17.95
N VAL A 105 2.64 -22.97 17.78
CA VAL A 105 1.26 -22.72 17.32
C VAL A 105 0.50 -21.80 18.28
N ARG A 106 0.69 -21.96 19.60
CA ARG A 106 0.06 -21.10 20.62
C ARG A 106 0.60 -19.66 20.60
N SER A 107 1.81 -19.45 20.10
CA SER A 107 2.42 -18.13 19.95
C SER A 107 1.90 -17.34 18.74
N PHE A 108 1.16 -17.98 17.81
CA PHE A 108 0.48 -17.27 16.73
C PHE A 108 -0.63 -16.41 17.33
N LYS A 109 -0.27 -15.16 17.60
CA LYS A 109 -1.20 -14.10 17.95
C LYS A 109 -2.29 -14.03 16.88
N LEU A 110 -3.53 -14.25 17.28
CA LEU A 110 -4.70 -14.07 16.41
C LEU A 110 -4.75 -12.61 15.96
N ASN A 111 -4.25 -12.33 14.76
CA ASN A 111 -4.09 -10.96 14.28
C ASN A 111 -5.34 -10.41 13.58
N LYS A 112 -6.21 -11.28 13.07
CA LYS A 112 -7.39 -10.91 12.26
C LYS A 112 -8.57 -11.82 12.56
N THR A 113 -9.76 -11.23 12.67
CA THR A 113 -11.02 -11.96 12.90
C THR A 113 -12.07 -11.44 11.94
N PHE A 114 -12.60 -12.34 11.11
CA PHE A 114 -13.67 -12.02 10.16
C PHE A 114 -15.02 -12.31 10.82
N THR A 115 -15.79 -11.24 11.06
CA THR A 115 -17.12 -11.33 11.65
C THR A 115 -18.15 -10.89 10.62
N GLY A 116 -19.23 -11.64 10.47
CA GLY A 116 -20.28 -11.31 9.51
C GLY A 116 -21.24 -12.45 9.22
N HIS A 117 -20.78 -13.71 9.33
CA HIS A 117 -21.67 -14.85 9.28
C HIS A 117 -22.60 -14.89 10.49
N THR A 118 -23.88 -15.17 10.27
CA THR A 118 -24.90 -15.21 11.33
C THR A 118 -25.15 -16.62 11.86
N SER A 119 -24.44 -17.62 11.33
CA SER A 119 -24.53 -19.02 11.72
C SER A 119 -23.19 -19.74 11.54
N TYR A 120 -23.12 -21.03 11.86
CA TYR A 120 -21.90 -21.83 11.78
C TYR A 120 -21.26 -21.79 10.40
N VAL A 121 -19.94 -21.58 10.36
CA VAL A 121 -19.13 -21.68 9.14
C VAL A 121 -18.72 -23.15 8.99
N TRP A 122 -19.11 -23.76 7.89
CA TRP A 122 -18.86 -25.19 7.63
C TRP A 122 -17.65 -25.42 6.74
N SER A 123 -17.26 -24.42 5.95
CA SER A 123 -16.17 -24.53 4.99
C SER A 123 -15.44 -23.21 4.85
N ILE A 124 -14.11 -23.31 4.70
CA ILE A 124 -13.21 -22.20 4.44
C ILE A 124 -12.25 -22.66 3.35
N ASP A 125 -12.03 -21.81 2.35
CA ASP A 125 -11.04 -22.00 1.30
C ASP A 125 -10.17 -20.75 1.14
N TYR A 126 -8.96 -20.92 0.61
CA TYR A 126 -7.97 -19.87 0.49
C TYR A 126 -7.48 -19.76 -0.95
N SER A 127 -7.38 -18.52 -1.45
CA SER A 127 -6.92 -18.25 -2.81
C SER A 127 -6.03 -17.01 -2.83
N THR A 128 -5.09 -16.98 -3.77
CA THR A 128 -4.25 -15.83 -4.07
C THR A 128 -4.45 -15.41 -5.51
N PHE A 129 -4.74 -14.14 -5.75
CA PHE A 129 -4.91 -13.58 -7.09
C PHE A 129 -4.23 -12.22 -7.16
N ASP A 130 -3.32 -12.01 -8.11
CA ASP A 130 -2.52 -10.78 -8.29
C ASP A 130 -1.94 -10.24 -6.96
N ASP A 131 -1.16 -11.08 -6.26
CA ASP A 131 -0.53 -10.79 -4.96
C ASP A 131 -1.48 -10.46 -3.79
N CYS A 132 -2.79 -10.53 -4.02
CA CYS A 132 -3.81 -10.32 -2.99
C CYS A 132 -4.29 -11.66 -2.42
N GLN A 133 -4.47 -11.69 -1.09
CA GLN A 133 -4.87 -12.88 -0.35
C GLN A 133 -6.38 -12.85 -0.06
N PHE A 134 -7.09 -13.89 -0.50
CA PHE A 134 -8.53 -14.03 -0.32
C PHE A 134 -8.88 -15.28 0.47
N ILE A 135 -9.86 -15.14 1.35
CA ILE A 135 -10.50 -16.26 2.05
C ILE A 135 -11.95 -16.32 1.59
N CYS A 136 -12.40 -17.51 1.21
CA CYS A 136 -13.80 -17.81 0.96
C CYS A 136 -14.34 -18.59 2.14
N SER A 137 -15.52 -18.23 2.66
CA SER A 137 -16.17 -18.98 3.74
C SER A 137 -17.63 -19.25 3.43
N GLY A 138 -18.05 -20.51 3.59
CA GLY A 138 -19.44 -20.94 3.45
C GLY A 138 -20.07 -21.23 4.81
N SER A 139 -21.28 -20.69 5.04
CA SER A 139 -21.97 -20.81 6.32
C SER A 139 -23.39 -21.34 6.17
N ASN A 140 -23.90 -21.90 7.28
CA ASN A 140 -25.30 -22.28 7.44
C ASN A 140 -26.26 -21.08 7.40
N ASP A 141 -25.75 -19.85 7.36
CA ASP A 141 -26.55 -18.66 7.12
C ASP A 141 -26.96 -18.49 5.65
N LYS A 142 -26.72 -19.51 4.82
CA LYS A 142 -27.03 -19.56 3.37
C LYS A 142 -26.19 -18.62 2.53
N THR A 143 -25.09 -18.12 3.09
CA THR A 143 -24.17 -17.22 2.40
C THR A 143 -22.78 -17.81 2.25
N VAL A 144 -22.17 -17.46 1.12
CA VAL A 144 -20.73 -17.60 0.92
C VAL A 144 -20.14 -16.20 0.91
N ARG A 145 -19.12 -15.95 1.73
CA ARG A 145 -18.48 -14.64 1.86
C ARG A 145 -17.03 -14.72 1.40
N ILE A 146 -16.60 -13.67 0.70
CA ILE A 146 -15.19 -13.48 0.33
C ILE A 146 -14.61 -12.38 1.18
N TRP A 147 -13.44 -12.65 1.75
CA TRP A 147 -12.69 -11.76 2.63
C TRP A 147 -11.35 -11.43 1.99
N ASP A 148 -11.01 -10.15 2.00
CA ASP A 148 -9.66 -9.67 1.71
C ASP A 148 -8.86 -9.72 3.00
N VAL A 149 -7.82 -10.55 3.00
CA VAL A 149 -6.99 -10.79 4.18
C VAL A 149 -6.17 -9.56 4.51
N ASP A 150 -5.62 -8.89 3.51
CA ASP A 150 -4.71 -7.75 3.69
C ASP A 150 -5.45 -6.57 4.32
N ASN A 151 -6.63 -6.26 3.79
CA ASN A 151 -7.47 -5.16 4.25
C ASN A 151 -8.41 -5.52 5.41
N ASN A 152 -8.48 -6.80 5.80
CA ASN A 152 -9.36 -7.33 6.84
C ASN A 152 -10.83 -6.94 6.65
N LYS A 153 -11.33 -7.03 5.41
CA LYS A 153 -12.68 -6.59 5.02
C LYS A 153 -13.40 -7.64 4.19
N GLN A 154 -14.72 -7.67 4.31
CA GLN A 154 -15.55 -8.44 3.39
C GLN A 154 -15.58 -7.74 2.03
N VAL A 155 -15.25 -8.49 0.99
CA VAL A 155 -15.28 -8.04 -0.42
C VAL A 155 -16.64 -8.30 -1.02
N GLN A 156 -17.19 -9.50 -0.79
CA GLN A 156 -18.43 -9.93 -1.41
C GLN A 156 -19.22 -10.90 -0.53
N SER A 157 -20.54 -10.92 -0.74
CA SER A 157 -21.47 -11.92 -0.20
C SER A 157 -22.24 -12.52 -1.34
N PHE A 158 -22.34 -13.84 -1.38
CA PHE A 158 -23.20 -14.58 -2.29
C PHE A 158 -24.33 -15.19 -1.48
N ASN A 159 -25.56 -14.87 -1.87
CA ASN A 159 -26.77 -15.40 -1.27
C ASN A 159 -27.43 -16.25 -2.34
N GLY A 160 -27.62 -17.54 -2.08
CA GLY A 160 -28.13 -18.44 -3.11
C GLY A 160 -28.26 -19.90 -2.70
N HIS A 161 -27.69 -20.29 -1.56
CA HIS A 161 -27.90 -21.62 -1.02
C HIS A 161 -29.28 -21.68 -0.36
N SER A 162 -30.23 -22.36 -0.98
CA SER A 162 -31.45 -22.79 -0.30
C SER A 162 -31.15 -24.08 0.48
N ASP A 163 -31.59 -24.17 1.73
CA ASP A 163 -31.68 -25.45 2.42
C ASP A 163 -32.61 -26.34 1.58
N GLN A 164 -32.06 -27.38 0.96
CA GLN A 164 -32.86 -28.49 0.45
C GLN A 164 -32.82 -29.62 1.46
#